data_AF-A0A4U8SVC5-F1
#
_entry.id   AF-A0A4U8SVC5-F1
#
_cell.length_a   1.000
_cell.length_b   1.000
_cell.length_c   1.000
_cell.angle_alpha   90.00
_cell.angle_beta   90.00
_cell.angle_gamma   90.00
#
_symmetry.space_group_name_H-M   'P 1'
#
loop_
_entity.id
_entity.type
_entity.pdbx_description
1 polymer ?
#
loop_
_entity_poly.entity_id
_entity_poly.type
_entity_poly.pdbx_seq_one_letter_code
_entity_poly.pdbx_strand_id
1 'polypeptide(L)'
;MQFSNRGAFSSFEILCVIIIIAIIMSVGVRYMGHIAHKQCISRLKSQLAHTQNALSMYYADAFIRADVIDYTQAQSILKHLEKSNTSKCAFSVQGSKIIAHIGIEYLTFTLEPPTLEKNPKISCKLSSALCKDFSDRILDK
;
A
#
# COMPACT_ATOMS: atom_id res chain seq x y z
N MET A 1 1.23 56.27 -32.95
CA MET A 1 0.88 54.84 -32.91
C MET A 1 2.13 54.05 -33.28
N GLN A 2 2.85 53.49 -32.31
CA GLN A 2 3.97 52.58 -32.57
C GLN A 2 3.47 51.16 -32.38
N PHE A 3 3.44 50.41 -33.48
CA PHE A 3 3.09 48.99 -33.48
C PHE A 3 4.28 48.16 -32.98
N SER A 4 4.09 47.58 -31.79
CA SER A 4 4.41 46.20 -31.43
C SER A 4 5.76 45.63 -31.89
N ASN A 5 6.76 45.73 -31.02
CA ASN A 5 7.92 44.83 -31.05
C ASN A 5 7.50 43.50 -30.41
N ARG A 6 6.80 42.64 -31.17
CA ARG A 6 6.57 41.25 -30.77
C ARG A 6 7.85 40.49 -31.07
N GLY A 7 8.65 40.20 -30.04
CA GLY A 7 9.75 39.25 -30.13
C GLY A 7 9.20 37.93 -30.70
N ALA A 8 9.50 37.67 -31.97
CA ALA A 8 9.22 36.39 -32.58
C ALA A 8 10.20 35.40 -31.93
N PHE A 9 9.71 34.56 -31.03
CA PHE A 9 10.44 33.40 -30.56
C PHE A 9 10.97 32.66 -31.79
N SER A 10 12.28 32.47 -31.85
CA SER A 10 12.88 31.71 -32.95
C SER A 10 12.31 30.30 -32.94
N SER A 11 11.88 29.79 -34.09
CA SER A 11 11.35 28.41 -34.22
C SER A 11 12.30 27.36 -33.62
N PHE A 12 13.61 27.68 -33.61
CA PHE A 12 14.65 26.87 -32.98
C PHE A 12 14.55 26.84 -31.44
N GLU A 13 14.21 27.96 -30.82
CA GLU A 13 14.02 28.06 -29.37
C GLU A 13 12.82 27.22 -28.93
N ILE A 14 11.72 27.28 -29.68
CA ILE A 14 10.52 26.45 -29.43
C ILE A 14 10.86 24.97 -29.58
N LEU A 15 11.62 24.59 -30.60
CA LEU A 15 12.03 23.20 -30.84
C LEU A 15 12.92 22.67 -29.71
N CYS A 16 13.87 23.48 -29.23
CA CYS A 16 14.70 23.14 -28.07
C CYS A 16 13.86 22.93 -26.81
N VAL A 17 12.88 23.80 -26.54
CA VAL A 17 11.98 23.68 -25.38
C VAL A 17 11.16 22.38 -25.45
N ILE A 18 10.62 22.03 -26.62
CA ILE A 18 9.86 20.78 -26.80
C ILE A 18 10.73 19.56 -26.52
N ILE A 19 11.98 19.53 -27.01
CA ILE A 19 12.91 18.42 -26.76
C ILE A 19 13.23 18.30 -25.27
N ILE A 20 13.52 19.42 -24.59
CA ILE A 20 13.82 19.43 -23.16
C ILE A 20 12.61 18.90 -22.36
N ILE A 21 11.40 19.38 -22.67
CA ILE A 21 10.17 18.93 -22.01
C ILE A 21 9.94 17.44 -22.27
N ALA A 22 10.17 16.94 -23.49
CA ALA A 22 10.01 15.52 -23.81
C ALA A 22 10.96 14.63 -22.99
N ILE A 23 12.23 15.04 -22.84
CA ILE A 23 13.21 14.33 -22.02
C ILE A 23 12.77 14.32 -20.55
N ILE A 24 12.43 15.48 -20.00
CA ILE A 24 12.00 15.61 -18.59
C ILE A 24 10.74 14.78 -18.33
N MET A 25 9.75 14.83 -19.22
CA MET A 25 8.54 14.01 -19.09
C MET A 25 8.85 12.52 -19.13
N SER A 26 9.73 12.07 -20.04
CA SER A 26 10.07 10.64 -20.15
C SER A 26 10.70 10.07 -18.87
N VAL A 27 11.57 10.84 -18.22
CA VAL A 27 12.22 10.47 -16.96
C VAL A 27 11.24 10.60 -15.78
N GLY A 28 10.47 11.70 -15.75
CA GLY A 28 9.49 11.98 -14.70
C GLY A 28 8.43 10.90 -14.56
N VAL A 29 7.88 10.40 -15.67
CA VAL A 29 6.84 9.35 -15.64
C VAL A 29 7.35 8.05 -15.00
N ARG A 30 8.59 7.64 -15.30
CA ARG A 30 9.18 6.43 -14.71
C ARG A 30 9.39 6.58 -13.20
N TYR A 31 9.90 7.73 -12.77
CA TYR A 31 10.13 8.02 -11.36
C TYR A 31 8.83 8.09 -10.56
N MET A 32 7.80 8.72 -11.12
CA MET A 32 6.50 8.87 -10.48
C MET A 32 5.80 7.52 -10.25
N GLY A 33 5.96 6.57 -11.16
CA GLY A 33 5.47 5.19 -10.99
C GLY A 33 6.11 4.48 -9.78
N HIS A 34 7.41 4.64 -9.57
CA HIS A 34 8.11 4.05 -8.43
C HIS A 34 7.70 4.68 -7.09
N ILE A 35 7.48 6.00 -7.07
CA ILE A 35 6.95 6.70 -5.88
C ILE A 35 5.55 6.18 -5.55
N ALA A 36 4.66 6.09 -6.54
CA ALA A 36 3.29 5.61 -6.33
C ALA A 36 3.28 4.18 -5.75
N HIS A 37 4.20 3.32 -6.20
CA HIS A 37 4.36 1.97 -5.66
C HIS A 37 4.77 1.99 -4.17
N LYS A 38 5.80 2.77 -3.81
CA LYS A 38 6.24 2.90 -2.41
C LYS A 38 5.17 3.51 -1.51
N GLN A 39 4.45 4.52 -2.00
CA GLN A 39 3.32 5.11 -1.29
C GLN A 39 2.21 4.09 -1.03
N CYS A 40 1.90 3.24 -2.03
CA CYS A 40 0.94 2.17 -1.85
C CYS A 40 1.38 1.18 -0.77
N ILE A 41 2.62 0.68 -0.83
CA ILE A 41 3.16 -0.23 0.20
C ILE A 41 3.07 0.40 1.59
N SER A 42 3.52 1.65 1.74
CA SER A 42 3.48 2.35 3.02
C SER A 42 2.05 2.50 3.56
N ARG A 43 1.09 2.80 2.69
CA ARG A 43 -0.32 2.92 3.07
C ARG A 43 -0.90 1.59 3.51
N LEU A 44 -0.69 0.53 2.74
CA LEU A 44 -1.16 -0.81 3.06
C LEU A 44 -0.53 -1.31 4.36
N LYS A 45 0.76 -1.03 4.58
CA LYS A 45 1.46 -1.34 5.82
C LYS A 45 0.85 -0.64 7.02
N SER A 46 0.58 0.66 6.93
CA SER A 46 -0.08 1.41 7.99
C SER A 46 -1.46 0.84 8.30
N GLN A 47 -2.28 0.53 7.29
CA GLN A 47 -3.60 -0.08 7.46
C GLN A 47 -3.52 -1.46 8.14
N LEU A 48 -2.55 -2.28 7.74
CA LEU A 48 -2.32 -3.58 8.35
C LEU A 48 -1.90 -3.45 9.82
N ALA A 49 -1.00 -2.50 10.13
CA ALA A 49 -0.58 -2.23 11.50
C ALA A 49 -1.73 -1.72 12.37
N HIS A 50 -2.56 -0.81 11.86
CA HIS A 50 -3.75 -0.34 12.57
C HIS A 50 -4.74 -1.47 12.84
N THR A 51 -4.96 -2.35 11.86
CA THR A 51 -5.86 -3.49 12.00
C THR A 51 -5.31 -4.53 12.98
N GLN A 52 -4.00 -4.82 12.94
CA GLN A 52 -3.35 -5.70 13.90
C GLN A 52 -3.44 -5.14 15.32
N ASN A 53 -3.30 -3.83 15.49
CA ASN A 53 -3.44 -3.17 16.78
C ASN A 53 -4.89 -3.23 17.29
N ALA A 54 -5.87 -2.98 16.41
CA ALA A 54 -7.29 -3.11 16.74
C ALA A 54 -7.68 -4.54 17.14
N LEU A 55 -7.18 -5.54 16.42
CA LEU A 55 -7.33 -6.96 16.80
C LEU A 55 -6.69 -7.20 18.18
N SER A 56 -5.43 -6.81 18.36
CA SER A 56 -4.71 -7.04 19.62
C SER A 56 -5.43 -6.40 20.82
N MET A 57 -6.00 -5.20 20.64
CA MET A 57 -6.81 -4.53 21.65
C MET A 57 -8.12 -5.29 21.94
N TYR A 58 -8.80 -5.78 20.90
CA TYR A 58 -10.02 -6.59 21.04
C TYR A 58 -9.75 -7.88 21.84
N TYR A 59 -8.71 -8.63 21.48
CA TYR A 59 -8.33 -9.84 22.21
C TYR A 59 -7.88 -9.55 23.65
N ALA A 60 -7.18 -8.44 23.88
CA ALA A 60 -6.77 -8.05 25.22
C ALA A 60 -7.97 -7.67 26.12
N ASP A 61 -8.94 -6.92 25.59
CA ASP A 61 -10.15 -6.56 26.33
C ASP A 61 -11.01 -7.79 26.64
N ALA A 62 -11.22 -8.69 25.67
CA ALA A 62 -11.92 -9.95 25.87
C ALA A 62 -11.24 -10.83 26.94
N PHE A 63 -9.91 -10.89 26.94
CA PHE A 63 -9.13 -11.62 27.94
C PHE A 63 -9.30 -11.02 29.35
N ILE A 64 -9.24 -9.69 29.49
CA ILE A 64 -9.40 -9.00 30.78
C ILE A 64 -10.80 -9.20 31.34
N ARG A 65 -11.83 -9.20 30.48
CA ARG A 65 -13.24 -9.38 30.87
C ARG A 65 -13.63 -10.85 31.07
N ALA A 66 -12.74 -11.79 30.76
CA ALA A 66 -13.05 -13.22 30.68
C ALA A 66 -14.26 -13.51 29.75
N ASP A 67 -14.39 -12.74 28.68
CA ASP A 67 -15.48 -12.85 27.72
C ASP A 67 -15.15 -13.89 26.62
N VAL A 68 -16.18 -14.41 25.96
CA VAL A 68 -16.02 -15.35 24.85
C VAL A 68 -15.67 -14.59 23.58
N ILE A 69 -14.66 -15.07 22.85
CA ILE A 69 -14.21 -14.42 21.62
C ILE A 69 -15.24 -14.63 20.52
N ASP A 70 -15.74 -13.53 19.95
CA ASP A 70 -16.65 -13.54 18.82
C ASP A 70 -15.88 -13.47 17.50
N TYR A 71 -15.95 -14.58 16.75
CA TYR A 71 -15.38 -14.70 15.41
C TYR A 71 -15.91 -13.61 14.46
N THR A 72 -17.18 -13.26 14.54
CA THR A 72 -17.80 -12.27 13.64
C THR A 72 -17.24 -10.88 13.87
N GLN A 73 -16.95 -10.54 15.13
CA GLN A 73 -16.33 -9.28 15.49
C GLN A 73 -14.88 -9.21 15.02
N ALA A 74 -14.09 -10.26 15.26
CA ALA A 74 -12.72 -10.36 14.73
C ALA A 74 -12.68 -10.27 13.19
N GLN A 75 -13.62 -10.95 12.51
CA GLN A 75 -13.75 -10.88 11.06
C GLN A 75 -14.18 -9.48 10.59
N SER A 76 -15.01 -8.76 11.35
CA SER A 76 -15.41 -7.39 11.04
C SER A 76 -14.22 -6.42 11.08
N ILE A 77 -13.31 -6.60 12.05
CA ILE A 77 -12.07 -5.83 12.17
C ILE A 77 -11.18 -6.08 10.96
N LEU A 78 -11.03 -7.34 10.54
CA LEU A 78 -10.26 -7.70 9.33
C LEU A 78 -10.88 -7.11 8.06
N LYS A 79 -12.21 -7.16 7.90
CA LYS A 79 -12.89 -6.56 6.74
C LYS A 79 -12.72 -5.04 6.65
N HIS A 80 -12.35 -4.37 7.74
CA HIS A 80 -12.04 -2.95 7.71
C HIS A 80 -10.85 -2.62 6.78
N LEU A 81 -9.94 -3.58 6.54
CA LEU A 81 -8.85 -3.44 5.58
C LEU A 81 -9.34 -3.10 4.17
N GLU A 82 -10.53 -3.56 3.78
CA GLU A 82 -11.06 -3.36 2.43
C GLU A 82 -11.70 -1.97 2.24
N LYS A 83 -11.98 -1.24 3.33
CA LYS A 83 -12.76 0.02 3.29
C LYS A 83 -12.04 1.15 2.56
N SER A 84 -10.72 1.09 2.46
CA SER A 84 -9.88 2.16 1.92
C SER A 84 -9.16 1.74 0.63
N ASN A 85 -9.75 0.80 -0.09
CA ASN A 85 -9.19 0.23 -1.31
C ASN A 85 -9.24 1.22 -2.49
N THR A 86 -8.22 1.13 -3.34
CA THR A 86 -8.17 1.76 -4.66
C THR A 86 -7.87 0.70 -5.70
N SER A 87 -8.12 0.97 -6.99
CA SER A 87 -7.96 -0.02 -8.06
C SER A 87 -6.55 -0.64 -8.17
N LYS A 88 -5.51 0.04 -7.66
CA LYS A 88 -4.11 -0.41 -7.70
C LYS A 88 -3.48 -0.60 -6.32
N CYS A 89 -4.24 -0.34 -5.25
CA CYS A 89 -3.74 -0.41 -3.88
C CYS A 89 -4.89 -0.83 -2.97
N ALA A 90 -4.98 -2.12 -2.68
CA ALA A 90 -6.16 -2.70 -2.03
C ALA A 90 -5.81 -3.92 -1.18
N PHE A 91 -6.62 -4.19 -0.17
CA PHE A 91 -6.68 -5.48 0.50
C PHE A 91 -7.90 -6.27 0.04
N SER A 92 -7.77 -7.59 -0.01
CA SER A 92 -8.87 -8.53 -0.14
C SER A 92 -8.76 -9.59 0.96
N VAL A 93 -9.80 -9.74 1.76
CA VAL A 93 -9.88 -10.66 2.88
C VAL A 93 -10.67 -11.89 2.46
N GLN A 94 -10.01 -13.05 2.42
CA GLN A 94 -10.56 -14.32 1.98
C GLN A 94 -10.40 -15.36 3.07
N GLY A 95 -11.36 -15.41 4.01
CA GLY A 95 -11.33 -16.34 5.13
C GLY A 95 -10.07 -16.16 5.98
N SER A 96 -9.16 -17.15 5.95
CA SER A 96 -7.90 -17.16 6.68
C SER A 96 -6.71 -16.53 5.94
N LYS A 97 -6.97 -15.88 4.79
CA LYS A 97 -5.96 -15.22 3.98
C LYS A 97 -6.30 -13.75 3.78
N ILE A 98 -5.27 -12.91 3.74
CA ILE A 98 -5.37 -11.51 3.38
C ILE A 98 -4.47 -11.30 2.16
N ILE A 99 -4.99 -10.70 1.11
CA ILE A 99 -4.24 -10.44 -0.14
C ILE A 99 -4.10 -8.94 -0.28
N ALA A 100 -2.86 -8.44 -0.34
CA ALA A 100 -2.55 -7.08 -0.72
C ALA A 100 -2.30 -7.00 -2.23
N HIS A 101 -2.99 -6.10 -2.91
CA HIS A 101 -2.79 -5.77 -4.32
C HIS A 101 -1.99 -4.47 -4.44
N ILE A 102 -0.87 -4.52 -5.16
CA ILE A 102 0.06 -3.40 -5.34
C ILE A 102 0.36 -3.29 -6.85
N GLY A 103 -0.40 -2.46 -7.55
CA GLY A 103 -0.32 -2.35 -9.00
C GLY A 103 -0.70 -3.66 -9.70
N ILE A 104 0.28 -4.31 -10.33
CA ILE A 104 0.13 -5.61 -11.00
C ILE A 104 0.53 -6.79 -10.11
N GLU A 105 1.18 -6.51 -8.98
CA GLU A 105 1.69 -7.53 -8.08
C GLU A 105 0.72 -7.74 -6.92
N TYR A 106 0.82 -8.91 -6.28
CA TYR A 106 0.05 -9.23 -5.11
C TYR A 106 0.90 -9.95 -4.06
N LEU A 107 0.57 -9.70 -2.80
CA LEU A 107 1.20 -10.33 -1.65
C LEU A 107 0.13 -11.01 -0.80
N THR A 108 0.29 -12.31 -0.57
CA THR A 108 -0.63 -13.07 0.28
C THR A 108 -0.06 -13.20 1.69
N PHE A 109 -0.87 -12.80 2.67
CA PHE A 109 -0.66 -13.01 4.08
C PHE A 109 -1.52 -14.18 4.59
N THR A 110 -0.95 -14.92 5.52
CA THR A 110 -1.59 -16.03 6.23
C THR A 110 -1.86 -15.63 7.68
N LEU A 111 -3.08 -15.92 8.14
CA LEU A 111 -3.51 -15.76 9.53
C LEU A 111 -3.25 -17.04 10.31
N GLU A 112 -2.51 -16.95 11.42
CA GLU A 112 -2.24 -18.07 12.30
C GLU A 112 -2.56 -17.70 13.76
N PRO A 113 -3.56 -18.31 14.42
CA PRO A 113 -4.42 -19.40 13.93
C PRO A 113 -5.50 -18.92 12.94
N PRO A 114 -5.95 -19.78 12.00
CA PRO A 114 -6.98 -19.43 11.02
C PRO A 114 -8.38 -19.30 11.63
N THR A 115 -8.60 -19.87 12.82
CA THR A 115 -9.89 -19.89 13.52
C THR A 115 -10.20 -18.57 14.21
N LEU A 116 -9.24 -17.65 14.33
CA LEU A 116 -9.39 -16.37 15.05
C LEU A 116 -9.80 -16.54 16.54
N GLU A 117 -9.67 -17.73 17.11
CA GLU A 117 -9.93 -18.01 18.53
C GLU A 117 -8.93 -17.32 19.46
N LYS A 118 -7.77 -16.97 18.92
CA LYS A 118 -6.72 -16.22 19.60
C LYS A 118 -6.22 -15.15 18.63
N ASN A 119 -5.55 -14.13 19.18
CA ASN A 119 -4.98 -13.05 18.39
C ASN A 119 -4.12 -13.62 17.24
N PRO A 120 -4.55 -13.47 15.98
CA PRO A 120 -3.86 -14.10 14.87
C PRO A 120 -2.57 -13.33 14.55
N LYS A 121 -1.51 -14.10 14.32
CA LYS A 121 -0.30 -13.59 13.71
C LYS A 121 -0.52 -13.50 12.20
N ILE A 122 -0.46 -12.29 11.67
CA ILE A 122 -0.44 -12.06 10.23
C ILE A 122 1.01 -12.21 9.75
N SER A 123 1.26 -13.13 8.83
CA SER A 123 2.59 -13.40 8.29
C SER A 123 2.58 -13.51 6.77
N CYS A 124 3.70 -13.18 6.13
CA CYS A 124 3.91 -13.40 4.70
C CYS A 124 5.16 -14.25 4.46
N LYS A 125 5.26 -14.86 3.27
CA LYS A 125 6.44 -15.63 2.88
C LYS A 125 7.60 -14.69 2.55
N LEU A 126 8.63 -14.67 3.39
CA LEU A 126 9.87 -13.89 3.21
C LEU A 126 10.62 -14.19 1.90
N SER A 127 10.29 -15.28 1.22
CA SER A 127 10.82 -15.60 -0.11
C SER A 127 10.34 -14.61 -1.18
N SER A 128 9.23 -13.90 -0.98
CA SER A 128 8.77 -12.87 -1.92
C SER A 128 9.46 -11.52 -1.66
N ALA A 129 9.88 -10.85 -2.73
CA ALA A 129 10.49 -9.51 -2.64
C ALA A 129 9.54 -8.51 -1.96
N LEU A 130 8.25 -8.55 -2.30
CA LEU A 130 7.22 -7.72 -1.68
C LEU A 130 7.06 -7.93 -0.17
N CYS A 131 7.23 -9.15 0.33
CA CYS A 131 7.16 -9.39 1.78
C CYS A 131 8.35 -8.74 2.51
N LYS A 132 9.53 -8.69 1.88
CA LYS A 132 10.70 -8.00 2.42
C LYS A 132 10.44 -6.49 2.51
N ASP A 133 9.89 -5.91 1.45
CA ASP A 133 9.50 -4.50 1.42
C ASP A 133 8.42 -4.17 2.46
N PHE A 134 7.51 -5.11 2.75
CA PHE A 134 6.48 -4.95 3.79
C PHE A 134 7.02 -5.06 5.21
N SER A 135 7.96 -5.98 5.45
CA SER A 135 8.35 -6.36 6.81
C SER A 135 9.24 -5.31 7.50
N ASP A 136 9.83 -4.33 6.81
CA ASP A 136 10.91 -3.44 7.28
C ASP A 136 12.05 -4.14 8.04
N ARG A 137 12.04 -5.48 8.11
CA ARG A 137 13.15 -6.26 8.62
C ARG A 137 14.21 -6.22 7.55
N ILE A 138 15.02 -5.17 7.62
CA ILE A 138 16.47 -5.30 7.45
C ILE A 138 16.80 -6.59 8.19
N LEU A 139 17.11 -7.65 7.44
CA LEU A 139 17.82 -8.79 7.99
C LEU A 139 19.13 -8.19 8.50
N ASP A 140 19.15 -7.81 9.78
CA ASP A 140 20.39 -7.63 10.53
C ASP A 140 21.18 -8.91 10.31
N LYS A 141 22.30 -8.73 9.61
CA LYS A 141 23.25 -9.77 9.25
C LYS A 141 24.22 -9.97 10.40
#